data_AF-A0A7V3QXC6-F1
#
_entry.id   AF-A0A7V3QXC6-F1
#
_cell.length_a   1.000
_cell.length_b   1.000
_cell.length_c   1.000
_cell.angle_alpha   90.00
_cell.angle_beta   90.00
_cell.angle_gamma   90.00
#
_symmetry.space_group_name_H-M   'P 1'
#
loop_
_entity.id
_entity.type
_entity.pdbx_description
1 polymer ?
#
loop_
_entity_poly.entity_id
_entity_poly.type
_entity_poly.pdbx_seq_one_letter_code
_entity_poly.pdbx_strand_id
1 'polypeptide(L)' 'MKEDRALFPFTAIVGQEKLKLALLVIAVDPSIGGLLVRGERGTGKSTAAR' A
#
# COMPACT_ATOMS: atom_id res chain seq x y z
N MET A 1 -20.75 19.36 3.20
CA MET A 1 -19.63 18.99 2.31
C MET A 1 -18.83 17.91 3.03
N LYS A 2 -18.92 16.64 2.61
CA LYS A 2 -17.94 15.64 3.05
C LYS A 2 -16.65 16.00 2.32
N GLU A 3 -15.61 16.37 3.07
CA GLU A 3 -14.26 16.45 2.51
C GLU A 3 -13.91 15.05 2.01
N ASP A 4 -13.94 14.84 0.70
CA ASP A 4 -13.31 13.68 0.09
C ASP A 4 -11.83 13.79 0.44
N ARG A 5 -11.39 12.98 1.40
CA ARG A 5 -9.96 12.84 1.71
C ARG A 5 -9.32 12.25 0.45
N ALA A 6 -8.72 13.10 -0.35
CA ALA A 6 -7.97 12.68 -1.54
C ALA A 6 -6.90 11.68 -1.10
N LEU A 7 -7.06 10.42 -1.51
CA LEU A 7 -6.06 9.37 -1.31
C LEU A 7 -4.86 9.65 -2.21
N PHE A 8 -3.67 9.34 -1.72
CA PHE A 8 -2.48 9.43 -2.54
C PHE A 8 -2.51 8.31 -3.59
N PRO A 9 -2.34 8.60 -4.89
CA PRO A 9 -2.46 7.59 -5.92
C PRO A 9 -1.35 6.53 -5.79
N PHE A 10 -1.74 5.26 -5.74
CA PHE A 10 -0.82 4.12 -5.59
C PHE A 10 0.27 4.09 -6.66
N THR A 11 -0.08 4.44 -7.90
CA THR A 11 0.86 4.49 -9.03
C THR A 11 1.90 5.60 -8.91
N ALA A 12 1.64 6.65 -8.12
CA ALA A 12 2.60 7.73 -7.88
C ALA A 12 3.60 7.39 -6.76
N ILE A 13 3.50 6.20 -6.13
CA ILE A 13 4.47 5.75 -5.12
C ILE A 13 5.76 5.32 -5.82
N VAL A 14 6.79 6.13 -5.65
CA VAL A 14 8.14 5.88 -6.18
C VAL A 14 8.85 4.81 -5.33
N GLY A 15 9.48 3.85 -6.01
CA GLY A 15 10.16 2.72 -5.36
C GLY A 15 9.21 1.79 -4.64
N GLN A 16 9.70 1.09 -3.62
CA GLN A 16 8.92 0.11 -2.82
C GLN A 16 8.34 -1.04 -3.67
N GLU A 17 9.05 -1.48 -4.72
CA GLU A 17 8.55 -2.47 -5.68
C GLU A 17 8.07 -3.78 -5.02
N LYS A 18 8.77 -4.27 -3.99
CA LYS A 18 8.35 -5.46 -3.25
C LYS A 18 7.04 -5.25 -2.48
N LEU A 19 6.85 -4.06 -1.88
CA LEU A 19 5.61 -3.75 -1.17
C LEU A 19 4.45 -3.60 -2.16
N LYS A 20 4.65 -2.86 -3.26
CA LYS A 20 3.63 -2.69 -4.30
C LYS A 20 3.19 -4.05 -4.86
N LEU A 21 4.15 -4.91 -5.19
CA LEU A 21 3.85 -6.26 -5.69
C LEU A 21 3.08 -7.08 -4.65
N ALA A 22 3.52 -7.10 -3.39
CA ALA A 22 2.85 -7.88 -2.36
C ALA A 22 1.41 -7.43 -2.09
N LEU A 23 1.16 -6.11 -2.13
CA LEU A 23 -0.19 -5.55 -2.03
C LEU A 23 -1.06 -5.95 -3.23
N LEU A 24 -0.52 -5.92 -4.44
CA LEU A 24 -1.24 -6.38 -5.63
C LEU A 24 -1.57 -7.88 -5.57
N VAL A 25 -0.62 -8.71 -5.12
CA VAL A 25 -0.80 -10.16 -4.97
C VAL A 25 -1.94 -10.47 -3.99
N ILE A 26 -1.94 -9.85 -2.81
CA ILE A 26 -3.00 -10.07 -1.80
C ILE A 26 -4.34 -9.47 -2.24
N ALA A 27 -4.33 -8.38 -3.03
CA ALA A 27 -5.55 -7.84 -3.62
C ALA A 27 -6.17 -8.78 -4.66
N VAL A 28 -5.36 -9.56 -5.38
CA VAL A 28 -5.83 -10.53 -6.38
C VAL A 28 -6.26 -11.84 -5.72
N ASP A 29 -5.45 -12.38 -4.80
CA ASP A 29 -5.75 -13.62 -4.08
C ASP A 29 -5.65 -13.43 -2.55
N PRO A 30 -6.78 -13.15 -1.89
CA PRO A 30 -6.84 -13.00 -0.45
C PRO A 30 -6.53 -14.29 0.33
N SER A 31 -6.53 -15.47 -0.30
CA SER A 31 -6.26 -16.74 0.39
C SER A 31 -4.80 -16.89 0.84
N ILE A 32 -3.90 -16.10 0.24
CA ILE A 32 -2.49 -15.97 0.63
C ILE A 32 -2.36 -15.43 2.07
N GLY A 33 -3.40 -14.80 2.60
CA GLY A 33 -3.48 -14.30 3.97
C GLY A 33 -3.13 -12.81 4.05
N GLY A 34 -2.29 -12.44 5.03
CA GLY A 34 -1.98 -11.03 5.34
C GLY A 34 -0.55 -10.63 5.02
N LEU A 35 -0.32 -9.32 4.83
CA LEU A 35 1.01 -8.76 4.59
C LEU A 35 1.63 -8.18 5.86
N LEU A 36 2.79 -8.71 6.29
CA LEU A 36 3.61 -8.07 7.32
C LEU A 36 4.64 -7.13 6.67
N VAL A 37 4.44 -5.82 6.79
CA VAL A 37 5.37 -4.82 6.24
C VAL A 37 6.25 -4.22 7.33
N ARG A 38 7.58 -4.43 7.25
CA ARG A 38 8.57 -3.82 8.15
C ARG A 38 9.38 -2.72 7.46
N GLY A 39 9.92 -1.79 8.24
CA GLY A 39 10.86 -0.76 7.80
C GLY A 39 10.78 0.51 8.65
N GLU A 40 11.61 1.50 8.34
CA GLU A 40 11.75 2.74 9.11
C GLU A 40 10.50 3.63 9.10
N ARG A 41 10.33 4.47 10.12
CA ARG A 41 9.22 5.44 10.14
C ARG A 41 9.39 6.43 8.97
N GLY A 42 8.27 6.85 8.38
CA GLY A 42 8.27 7.88 7.32
C GLY A 42 8.35 7.35 5.89
N THR A 43 8.53 6.04 5.66
CA THR A 43 8.61 5.48 4.30
C THR A 43 7.25 5.30 3.59
N GLY A 44 6.15 5.79 4.16
CA GLY A 44 4.83 5.72 3.49
C GLY A 44 4.15 4.34 3.43
N LYS A 45 4.59 3.35 4.23
CA LYS A 45 4.02 1.97 4.25
C LYS A 45 2.49 1.93 4.39
N SER A 46 1.94 2.70 5.32
CA SER A 46 0.50 2.76 5.57
C SER A 46 -0.25 3.61 4.54
N THR A 47 0.42 4.53 3.86
CA THR A 47 -0.16 5.26 2.73
C THR A 47 -0.30 4.35 1.52
N ALA A 48 0.68 3.46 1.27
CA ALA A 48 0.62 2.49 0.16
C ALA A 48 -0.49 1.44 0.31
N ALA A 49 -0.87 1.12 1.55
CA ALA A 49 -1.89 0.11 1.86
C ALA A 49 -3.33 0.65 1.94
N ARG A 50 -3.54 1.96 1.71
CA ARG A 50 -4.85 2.61 1.69
C ARG A 50 -5.37 2.71 0.27
#